data_AF-A0A933KTJ6-F1
#
_entry.id   AF-A0A933KTJ6-F1
#
_cell.length_a   1.000
_cell.length_b   1.000
_cell.length_c   1.000
_cell.angle_alpha   90.00
_cell.angle_beta   90.00
_cell.angle_gamma   90.00
#
_symmetry.space_group_name_H-M   'P 1'
#
loop_
_entity.id
_entity.type
_entity.pdbx_description
1 polymer ?
#
loop_
_entity_poly.entity_id
_entity_poly.type
_entity_poly.pdbx_seq_one_letter_code
_entity_poly.pdbx_strand_id
1 'polypeptide(L)'
;QVIKVAMLKGEKRNYAKTFALELYACEYCELCVQVCPTDAIVMMKSFDMATADRRELLLDKDRLHAIGKRFEQSWATGNRLRDMQGPPKLARTEHAAPQAPQALAKEDAPA
;
A
#
# COMPACT_ATOMS: atom_id res chain seq x y z
N GLN A 1 6.16 7.48 -19.11
CA GLN A 1 5.53 6.56 -18.13
C GLN A 1 6.25 6.75 -16.80
N VAL A 2 5.53 7.16 -15.75
CA VAL A 2 6.10 7.70 -14.49
C VAL A 2 6.83 6.66 -13.65
N ILE A 3 6.31 5.43 -13.59
CA ILE A 3 6.90 4.32 -12.84
C ILE A 3 7.28 3.20 -13.80
N LYS A 4 8.53 2.76 -13.75
CA LYS A 4 9.05 1.62 -14.52
C LYS A 4 9.54 0.55 -13.55
N VAL A 5 9.04 -0.67 -13.70
CA VAL A 5 9.40 -1.81 -12.85
C VAL A 5 9.81 -2.99 -13.72
N ALA A 6 11.00 -3.54 -13.47
CA ALA A 6 11.37 -4.84 -14.02
C ALA A 6 11.24 -5.91 -12.93
N MET A 7 10.29 -6.83 -13.12
CA MET A 7 10.05 -7.92 -12.19
C MET A 7 10.91 -9.13 -12.51
N LEU A 8 11.58 -9.66 -11.50
CA LEU A 8 12.17 -10.99 -11.51
C LEU A 8 11.15 -11.97 -10.92
N LYS A 9 10.72 -12.93 -11.74
CA LYS A 9 9.79 -13.99 -11.32
C LYS A 9 10.58 -15.10 -10.64
N GLY A 10 10.19 -15.45 -9.42
CA GLY A 10 10.69 -16.61 -8.69
C GLY A 10 9.57 -17.62 -8.45
N GLU A 11 9.93 -18.86 -8.08
CA GLU A 11 8.96 -19.94 -7.87
C GLU A 11 7.94 -19.64 -6.74
N LYS A 12 8.40 -18.97 -5.67
CA LYS A 12 7.56 -18.65 -4.50
C LYS A 12 7.21 -17.17 -4.37
N ARG A 13 8.11 -16.28 -4.80
CA ARG A 13 7.95 -14.82 -4.65
C ARG A 13 8.55 -14.08 -5.83
N ASN A 14 7.84 -13.04 -6.25
CA ASN A 14 8.33 -12.08 -7.24
C ASN A 14 9.12 -10.98 -6.55
N TYR A 15 10.13 -10.47 -7.23
CA TYR A 15 10.96 -9.38 -6.74
C TYR A 15 11.09 -8.29 -7.80
N ALA A 16 10.94 -7.02 -7.40
CA ALA A 16 11.25 -5.90 -8.28
C ALA A 16 12.78 -5.78 -8.39
N LYS A 17 13.34 -6.31 -9.50
CA LYS A 17 14.77 -6.23 -9.84
C LYS A 17 15.20 -4.80 -10.02
N THR A 18 14.41 -4.03 -10.76
CA THR A 18 14.57 -2.58 -10.87
C THR A 18 13.25 -1.89 -10.60
N PHE A 19 13.34 -0.72 -10.02
CA PHE A 19 12.24 0.19 -9.81
C PHE A 19 12.77 1.59 -10.10
N ALA A 20 12.14 2.31 -11.02
CA ALA A 20 12.51 3.67 -11.35
C ALA A 20 11.27 4.56 -11.31
N LEU A 21 11.37 5.68 -10.60
CA LEU A 21 10.36 6.72 -10.50
C LEU A 21 10.89 7.99 -11.18
N GLU A 22 10.16 8.46 -12.18
CA GLU A 22 10.41 9.73 -12.87
C GLU A 22 9.72 10.87 -12.10
N LEU A 23 10.39 11.45 -11.10
CA LEU A 23 9.80 12.47 -10.23
C LEU A 23 9.42 13.75 -10.99
N TYR A 24 10.11 14.06 -12.10
CA TYR A 24 9.77 15.19 -12.98
C TYR A 24 8.42 15.04 -13.71
N ALA A 25 7.87 13.83 -13.78
CA ALA A 25 6.57 13.54 -14.40
C ALA A 25 5.55 13.03 -13.38
N CYS A 26 5.94 12.95 -12.10
CA CYS A 26 5.07 12.56 -11.02
C CYS A 26 4.16 13.75 -10.65
N GLU A 27 2.86 13.50 -10.56
CA GLU A 27 1.87 14.51 -10.17
C GLU A 27 1.51 14.43 -8.68
N TYR A 28 2.24 13.61 -7.91
CA TYR A 28 2.05 13.45 -6.46
C TYR A 28 0.64 13.00 -6.05
N CYS A 29 -0.05 12.26 -6.93
CA CYS A 29 -1.45 11.84 -6.76
C CYS A 29 -1.68 10.65 -5.82
N GLU A 30 -0.62 10.07 -5.25
CA GLU A 30 -0.68 8.94 -4.30
C GLU A 30 -1.30 7.62 -4.84
N LEU A 31 -1.64 7.54 -6.14
CA LEU A 31 -2.19 6.33 -6.76
C LEU A 31 -1.25 5.12 -6.63
N CYS A 32 0.07 5.35 -6.68
CA CYS A 32 1.06 4.30 -6.49
C CYS A 32 1.03 3.73 -5.06
N VAL A 33 0.76 4.55 -4.06
CA VAL A 33 0.58 4.13 -2.66
C VAL A 33 -0.71 3.33 -2.53
N GLN A 34 -1.80 3.84 -3.11
CA GLN A 34 -3.12 3.20 -3.05
C GLN A 34 -3.13 1.82 -3.71
N VAL A 35 -2.47 1.64 -4.85
CA VAL A 35 -2.45 0.36 -5.57
C VAL A 35 -1.50 -0.65 -4.92
N CYS A 36 -0.52 -0.20 -4.13
CA CYS A 36 0.43 -1.11 -3.50
C CYS A 36 -0.27 -1.95 -2.41
N PRO A 37 -0.34 -3.28 -2.56
CA PRO A 37 -1.06 -4.13 -1.61
C PRO A 37 -0.30 -4.35 -0.30
N THR A 38 1.01 -4.06 -0.28
CA THR A 38 1.89 -4.34 0.86
C THR A 38 2.59 -3.08 1.38
N ASP A 39 2.13 -1.89 0.98
CA ASP A 39 2.73 -0.60 1.36
C ASP A 39 4.25 -0.53 1.13
N ALA A 40 4.72 -1.15 0.04
CA ALA A 40 6.14 -1.12 -0.35
C ALA A 40 6.58 0.25 -0.92
N ILE A 41 5.63 1.04 -1.42
CA ILE A 41 5.82 2.43 -1.82
C ILE A 41 4.86 3.30 -1.00
N VAL A 42 5.42 4.36 -0.42
CA VAL A 42 4.74 5.30 0.47
C VAL A 42 5.24 6.71 0.16
N MET A 43 4.38 7.71 0.36
CA MET A 43 4.78 9.12 0.21
C MET A 43 5.43 9.62 1.50
N MET A 44 6.40 10.52 1.36
CA MET A 44 7.06 11.18 2.49
C MET A 44 6.46 12.56 2.72
N LYS A 45 6.60 13.12 3.94
CA LYS A 45 6.21 14.50 4.25
C LYS A 45 7.16 15.57 3.69
N SER A 46 8.28 15.16 3.08
CA SER A 46 9.24 16.09 2.50
C SER A 46 8.82 16.53 1.09
N PHE A 47 8.82 17.85 0.87
CA PHE A 47 8.51 18.49 -0.41
C PHE A 47 9.72 19.20 -1.03
N ASP A 48 10.85 19.25 -0.33
CA ASP A 48 12.06 19.95 -0.77
C ASP A 48 12.99 18.99 -1.52
N MET A 49 12.67 18.76 -2.80
CA MET A 49 13.50 17.98 -3.74
C MET A 49 13.80 18.77 -5.02
N ALA A 50 13.82 20.10 -4.94
CA ALA A 50 14.16 20.95 -6.06
C ALA A 50 15.63 20.74 -6.47
N THR A 51 15.87 20.60 -7.77
CA THR A 51 17.20 20.41 -8.35
C THR A 51 17.28 21.08 -9.71
N ALA A 52 18.49 21.44 -10.13
CA ALA A 52 18.78 22.05 -11.42
C ALA A 52 18.90 21.02 -12.56
N ASP A 53 19.20 19.75 -12.27
CA ASP A 53 19.33 18.69 -13.28
C ASP A 53 18.15 17.73 -13.23
N ARG A 54 17.43 17.61 -14.34
CA ARG A 54 16.32 16.65 -14.50
C ARG A 54 16.74 15.20 -14.21
N ARG A 55 18.00 14.83 -14.46
CA ARG A 55 18.51 13.48 -14.19
C ARG A 55 18.50 13.15 -12.69
N GLU A 56 18.62 14.14 -11.83
CA GLU A 56 18.54 13.93 -10.39
C GLU A 56 17.13 13.57 -9.92
N LEU A 57 16.10 13.93 -10.69
CA LEU A 57 14.69 13.58 -10.49
C LEU A 57 14.34 12.18 -11.02
N LEU A 58 15.29 11.45 -11.62
CA LEU A 58 15.12 10.03 -11.90
C LEU A 58 15.63 9.23 -10.69
N LEU A 59 14.68 8.67 -9.94
CA LEU A 59 14.98 7.95 -8.70
C LEU A 59 14.93 6.45 -8.96
N ASP A 60 16.06 5.78 -8.79
CA ASP A 60 16.11 4.32 -8.77
C ASP A 60 15.66 3.76 -7.41
N LYS A 61 15.61 2.43 -7.32
CA LYS A 61 15.18 1.70 -6.13
C LYS A 61 15.99 2.07 -4.89
N ASP A 62 17.29 2.22 -5.03
CA ASP A 62 18.19 2.45 -3.90
C ASP A 62 18.06 3.88 -3.38
N ARG A 63 17.95 4.86 -4.29
CA ARG A 63 17.66 6.27 -3.94
C ARG A 63 16.30 6.40 -3.26
N LEU A 64 15.26 5.73 -3.78
CA LEU A 64 13.94 5.70 -3.13
C LEU A 64 14.01 5.11 -1.72
N HIS A 65 14.76 4.02 -1.53
CA HIS A 65 14.94 3.41 -0.22
C HIS A 65 15.71 4.32 0.74
N ALA A 66 16.75 5.03 0.26
CA ALA A 66 17.50 5.99 1.05
C ALA A 66 16.64 7.19 1.50
N ILE A 67 15.78 7.70 0.60
CA ILE A 67 14.81 8.76 0.92
C ILE A 67 13.84 8.28 2.00
N GLY A 68 13.31 7.05 1.88
CA GLY A 68 12.40 6.47 2.87
C GLY A 68 13.02 6.26 4.25
N LYS A 69 14.35 6.16 4.37
CA LYS A 69 15.06 6.12 5.66
C LYS A 69 15.29 7.52 6.25
N ARG A 70 15.30 8.55 5.42
CA ARG A 70 15.65 9.92 5.82
C ARG A 70 14.44 10.73 6.28
N PHE A 71 13.28 10.53 5.66
CA PHE A 71 12.11 11.37 5.87
C PHE A 71 10.96 10.60 6.52
N GLU A 72 10.10 11.34 7.23
CA GLU A 72 8.89 10.78 7.82
C GLU A 72 7.84 10.47 6.75
N GLN A 73 7.11 9.38 6.93
CA GLN A 73 6.01 8.99 6.05
C GLN A 73 4.84 9.98 6.15
N SER A 74 4.12 10.16 5.03
CA SER A 74 2.92 10.97 4.97
C SER A 74 1.74 10.27 5.67
N TRP A 75 0.60 10.96 5.69
CA TRP A 75 -0.66 10.43 6.23
C TRP A 75 -1.27 9.31 5.37
N ALA A 76 -0.85 9.22 4.11
CA ALA A 76 -1.45 8.40 3.08
C ALA A 76 -0.83 6.99 3.10
N THR A 77 -1.55 6.06 3.73
CA THR A 77 -1.24 4.62 3.67
C THR A 77 -2.16 3.94 2.67
N GLY A 78 -1.71 2.85 2.04
CA GLY A 78 -2.49 2.17 1.01
C GLY A 78 -3.86 1.72 1.51
N ASN A 79 -3.92 1.16 2.72
CA ASN A 79 -5.20 0.77 3.34
C ASN A 79 -6.14 1.96 3.55
N ARG A 80 -5.62 3.09 4.03
CA ARG A 80 -6.43 4.30 4.26
C ARG A 80 -6.97 4.87 2.96
N LEU A 81 -6.13 4.97 1.93
CA LEU A 81 -6.54 5.48 0.61
C LEU A 81 -7.58 4.56 -0.04
N ARG A 82 -7.46 3.24 0.10
CA ARG A 82 -8.47 2.29 -0.38
C ARG A 82 -9.79 2.41 0.38
N ASP A 83 -9.73 2.55 1.70
CA ASP A 83 -10.91 2.71 2.55
C ASP A 83 -11.72 3.97 2.20
N MET A 84 -11.05 5.06 1.81
CA MET A 84 -11.71 6.31 1.40
C MET A 84 -12.48 6.21 0.07
N GLN A 85 -12.16 5.23 -0.78
CA GLN A 85 -12.85 4.99 -2.06
C GLN A 85 -13.90 3.89 -1.96
N GLY A 86 -13.92 3.15 -0.85
CA GLY A 86 -14.93 2.13 -0.62
C GLY A 86 -16.29 2.73 -0.29
N PRO A 87 -17.39 1.99 -0.47
CA PRO A 87 -18.66 2.38 0.13
C PRO A 87 -18.46 2.59 1.64
N PRO A 88 -19.17 3.56 2.26
CA PRO A 88 -19.04 3.81 3.69
C PRO A 88 -19.16 2.50 4.46
N LYS A 89 -18.14 2.15 5.26
CA LYS A 89 -18.20 0.96 6.11
C LYS A 89 -19.43 1.13 6.99
N LEU A 90 -20.42 0.25 6.83
CA LEU A 90 -21.61 0.24 7.68
C LEU A 90 -21.13 0.25 9.13
N ALA A 91 -21.55 1.26 9.88
CA ALA A 91 -21.18 1.37 11.29
C ALA A 91 -21.59 0.06 11.96
N ARG A 92 -20.60 -0.70 12.42
CA ARG A 92 -20.84 -1.92 13.18
C ARG A 92 -21.53 -1.47 14.47
N THR A 93 -22.82 -1.72 14.60
CA THR A 93 -23.53 -1.51 15.86
C THR A 93 -22.83 -2.34 16.93
N GLU A 94 -22.50 -1.71 18.07
CA GLU A 94 -21.57 -2.22 19.08
C GLU A 94 -22.05 -3.45 19.87
N HIS A 95 -23.02 -4.22 19.35
CA HIS A 95 -23.60 -5.37 20.03
C HIS A 95 -23.71 -6.59 19.10
N ALA A 96 -22.56 -7.16 18.74
CA ALA A 96 -22.52 -8.55 18.29
C ALA A 96 -21.14 -9.13 18.64
N ALA A 97 -21.02 -9.60 19.88
CA ALA A 97 -19.93 -10.52 20.26
C ALA A 97 -20.01 -11.77 19.37
N PRO A 98 -18.87 -12.33 18.92
CA PRO A 98 -18.88 -13.52 18.08
C PRO A 98 -19.28 -14.72 18.95
N GLN A 99 -20.46 -15.28 18.70
CA GLN A 99 -20.81 -16.58 19.29
C GLN A 99 -19.91 -17.64 18.64
N ALA A 100 -19.12 -18.32 19.49
CA ALA A 100 -18.34 -19.48 19.09
C ALA A 100 -19.27 -20.61 18.61
N PRO A 101 -18.89 -21.40 17.60
CA PRO A 101 -19.71 -22.52 17.14
C PRO A 101 -19.67 -23.63 18.19
N GLN A 102 -20.79 -23.87 18.88
CA GLN A 102 -20.93 -25.03 19.76
C GLN A 102 -21.26 -26.26 18.91
N ALA A 103 -20.41 -27.27 19.06
CA ALA A 103 -20.55 -28.57 18.43
C ALA A 103 -21.71 -29.37 19.05
N LEU A 104 -22.46 -30.03 18.16
CA LEU A 104 -23.39 -31.16 18.30
C LEU A 104 -23.53 -31.82 19.69
N ALA A 105 -24.78 -31.93 20.15
CA ALA A 105 -25.25 -33.01 21.04
C ALA A 105 -26.59 -33.57 20.50
N LYS A 106 -26.71 -34.89 20.59
CA LYS A 106 -27.70 -35.79 19.97
C LYS A 106 -29.06 -35.83 20.70
N GLU A 107 -30.08 -36.31 19.97
CA GLU A 107 -31.26 -37.11 20.40
C GLU A 107 -32.24 -36.41 21.41
N ASP A 108 -33.57 -36.43 21.30
CA ASP A 108 -34.53 -37.51 21.01
C ASP A 108 -35.88 -36.96 20.48
N ALA A 109 -36.58 -37.75 19.66
CA ALA A 109 -37.97 -37.51 19.23
C ALA A 109 -38.98 -37.91 20.34
N PRO A 110 -40.06 -37.15 20.53
CA PRO A 110 -41.44 -37.69 20.40
C PRO A 110 -42.43 -36.64 19.83
N ALA A 111 -43.61 -36.94 19.29
CA ALA A 111 -44.55 -38.06 19.48
C ALA A 111 -45.24 -38.47 18.17
#